data_AF-A0A2V5IBM0-F1
#
_entry.id   AF-A0A2V5IBM0-F1
#
_cell.length_a   1.000
_cell.length_b   1.000
_cell.length_c   1.000
_cell.angle_alpha   90.00
_cell.angle_beta   90.00
_cell.angle_gamma   90.00
#
_symmetry.space_group_name_H-M   'P 1'
#
loop_
_entity.id
_entity.type
_entity.pdbx_description
1 polymer ?
#
loop_
_entity_poly.entity_id
_entity_poly.type
_entity_poly.pdbx_seq_one_letter_code
_entity_poly.pdbx_strand_id
1 'polypeptide(L)'
;MADYASTPLTTTNLATALLRLSPLMISSASLMCAWDQQNAFRSFLAPPLLRKPNDICAHVVVDWFAEFAKPTKWVIILSYPFALIIAFINAFGAPGAGLHPQTKAFYAAGGVLSILHFYFGTYSMMWNARISNKEHIGTKNYDALRGWLGNNFTRMLTVNVPAWVMFVCATATFLKI
;
A
#
# COMPACT_ATOMS: atom_id res chain seq x y z
N MET A 1 -26.24 26.47 8.66
CA MET A 1 -25.23 25.47 8.22
C MET A 1 -23.88 26.01 8.62
N ALA A 2 -23.04 25.21 9.28
CA ALA A 2 -21.66 25.64 9.55
C ALA A 2 -20.93 25.77 8.21
N ASP A 3 -20.22 26.87 8.01
CA ASP A 3 -19.47 27.13 6.79
C ASP A 3 -18.13 26.40 6.88
N TYR A 4 -18.06 25.21 6.28
CA TYR A 4 -16.85 24.39 6.30
C TYR A 4 -15.89 24.83 5.21
N ALA A 5 -14.61 24.93 5.55
CA ALA A 5 -13.58 25.43 4.66
C ALA A 5 -13.33 24.43 3.51
N SER A 6 -13.77 24.78 2.30
CA SER A 6 -13.17 24.27 1.07
C SER A 6 -11.77 24.88 0.91
N THR A 7 -10.78 24.11 0.45
CA THR A 7 -9.47 24.68 0.08
C THR A 7 -9.43 24.88 -1.42
N PRO A 8 -9.70 26.11 -1.92
CA PRO A 8 -9.47 26.40 -3.32
C PRO A 8 -7.98 26.24 -3.64
N LEU A 9 -7.68 25.65 -4.80
CA LEU A 9 -6.33 25.49 -5.31
C LEU A 9 -5.79 26.84 -5.83
N THR A 10 -5.34 27.68 -4.92
CA THR A 10 -4.68 28.96 -5.20
C THR A 10 -3.22 28.90 -4.79
N THR A 11 -2.37 29.80 -5.31
CA THR A 11 -0.95 29.89 -4.92
C THR A 11 -0.76 30.11 -3.43
N THR A 12 -1.64 30.90 -2.79
CA THR A 12 -1.62 31.16 -1.35
C THR A 12 -1.93 29.92 -0.50
N ASN A 13 -2.76 29.01 -1.01
CA ASN A 13 -3.20 27.82 -0.28
C ASN A 13 -2.54 26.52 -0.80
N LEU A 14 -1.62 26.63 -1.76
CA LEU A 14 -1.05 25.48 -2.47
C LEU A 14 -0.37 24.49 -1.51
N ALA A 15 0.41 24.99 -0.56
CA ALA A 15 1.08 24.14 0.42
C ALA A 15 0.09 23.31 1.26
N THR A 16 -0.98 23.94 1.75
CA THR A 16 -2.04 23.26 2.51
C THR A 16 -2.82 22.28 1.63
N ALA A 17 -3.09 22.64 0.38
CA ALA A 17 -3.78 21.76 -0.56
C ALA A 17 -2.94 20.52 -0.89
N LEU A 18 -1.63 20.68 -1.13
CA LEU A 18 -0.71 19.57 -1.34
C LEU A 18 -0.62 18.68 -0.09
N LEU A 19 -0.57 19.27 1.09
CA LEU A 19 -0.56 18.53 2.34
C LEU A 19 -1.83 17.70 2.54
N ARG A 20 -3.00 18.26 2.20
CA ARG A 20 -4.31 17.58 2.24
C ARG A 20 -4.41 16.48 1.16
N LEU A 21 -3.82 16.68 -0.01
CA LEU A 21 -3.82 15.70 -1.09
C LEU A 21 -2.82 14.55 -0.89
N SER A 22 -1.74 14.81 -0.16
CA SER A 22 -0.61 13.89 0.01
C SER A 22 -0.99 12.48 0.50
N PRO A 23 -1.91 12.29 1.49
CA PRO A 23 -2.34 10.95 1.89
C PRO A 23 -2.93 10.14 0.74
N LEU A 24 -3.73 10.76 -0.13
CA LEU A 24 -4.30 10.11 -1.30
C LEU A 24 -3.21 9.75 -2.32
N MET A 25 -2.26 10.65 -2.57
CA MET A 25 -1.15 10.39 -3.50
C MET A 25 -0.29 9.21 -3.03
N ILE A 26 0.12 9.24 -1.76
CA ILE A 26 0.93 8.18 -1.15
C ILE A 26 0.17 6.86 -1.16
N SER A 27 -1.09 6.86 -0.73
CA SER A 27 -1.93 5.66 -0.71
C SER A 27 -2.16 5.08 -2.11
N SER A 28 -2.34 5.94 -3.13
CA SER A 28 -2.47 5.51 -4.53
C SER A 28 -1.19 4.85 -5.04
N ALA A 29 -0.03 5.45 -4.78
CA ALA A 29 1.27 4.88 -5.16
C ALA A 29 1.53 3.54 -4.45
N SER A 30 1.25 3.46 -3.15
CA SER A 30 1.41 2.21 -2.38
C SER A 30 0.43 1.12 -2.81
N LEU A 31 -0.82 1.47 -3.16
CA LEU A 31 -1.80 0.53 -3.69
C LEU A 31 -1.38 0.01 -5.07
N MET A 32 -0.93 0.89 -5.96
CA MET A 32 -0.39 0.49 -7.26
C MET A 32 0.80 -0.47 -7.08
N CYS A 33 1.74 -0.14 -6.18
CA CYS A 33 2.87 -1.01 -5.87
C CYS A 33 2.41 -2.40 -5.39
N ALA A 34 1.40 -2.49 -4.53
CA ALA A 34 0.87 -3.76 -4.07
C ALA A 34 0.19 -4.57 -5.19
N TRP A 35 -0.47 -3.89 -6.14
CA TRP A 35 -1.09 -4.50 -7.31
C TRP A 35 -0.06 -5.01 -8.31
N ASP A 36 0.99 -4.22 -8.55
CA ASP A 36 2.10 -4.60 -9.42
C ASP A 36 2.84 -5.82 -8.86
N GLN A 37 3.07 -5.86 -7.54
CA GLN A 37 3.59 -7.06 -6.88
C GLN A 37 2.69 -8.28 -7.09
N GLN A 38 1.37 -8.11 -6.92
CA GLN A 38 0.41 -9.19 -7.18
C GLN A 38 0.53 -9.72 -8.61
N ASN A 39 0.65 -8.83 -9.59
CA ASN A 39 0.69 -9.17 -11.02
C ASN A 39 2.04 -9.76 -11.45
N ALA A 40 3.15 -9.19 -10.98
CA ALA A 40 4.48 -9.68 -11.27
C ALA A 40 4.67 -11.07 -10.65
N PHE A 41 4.28 -11.26 -9.39
CA PHE A 41 4.58 -12.49 -8.66
C PHE A 41 3.70 -13.64 -9.11
N ARG A 42 2.41 -13.40 -9.40
CA ARG A 42 1.53 -14.44 -9.96
C ARG A 42 2.02 -14.94 -11.32
N SER A 43 2.78 -14.14 -12.07
CA SER A 43 3.28 -14.53 -13.40
C SER A 43 4.22 -15.73 -13.32
N PHE A 44 5.01 -15.87 -12.23
CA PHE A 44 5.88 -17.03 -11.99
C PHE A 44 5.09 -18.33 -11.70
N LEU A 45 3.79 -18.24 -11.45
CA LEU A 45 2.90 -19.39 -11.23
C LEU A 45 2.06 -19.73 -12.46
N ALA A 46 2.33 -19.12 -13.62
CA ALA A 46 1.59 -19.40 -14.83
C ALA A 46 1.74 -20.89 -15.23
N PRO A 47 0.65 -21.59 -15.63
CA PRO A 47 0.71 -23.02 -15.99
C PRO A 47 1.76 -23.38 -17.06
N PRO A 48 2.05 -22.55 -18.07
CA PRO A 48 3.14 -22.83 -19.01
C PRO A 48 4.54 -22.82 -18.38
N LEU A 49 4.75 -22.04 -17.31
CA LEU A 49 6.02 -21.96 -16.60
C LEU A 49 6.18 -23.11 -15.60
N LEU A 50 5.10 -23.48 -14.90
CA LEU A 50 5.11 -24.60 -13.94
C LEU A 50 5.30 -25.97 -14.61
N ARG A 51 4.97 -26.11 -15.89
CA ARG A 51 5.21 -27.34 -16.67
C ARG A 51 6.63 -27.45 -17.22
N LYS A 52 7.47 -26.44 -17.04
CA LYS A 52 8.86 -26.51 -17.49
C LYS A 52 9.64 -27.50 -16.62
N PRO A 53 10.52 -28.32 -17.21
CA PRO A 53 11.32 -29.27 -16.45
C PRO A 53 12.25 -28.53 -15.47
N ASN A 54 12.65 -29.25 -14.42
CA ASN A 54 13.64 -28.81 -13.43
C ASN A 54 13.26 -27.53 -12.68
N ASP A 55 11.97 -27.22 -12.54
CA ASP A 55 11.48 -26.07 -11.78
C ASP A 55 12.18 -24.74 -12.12
N ILE A 56 12.51 -24.52 -13.39
CA ILE A 56 13.32 -23.35 -13.83
C ILE A 56 12.79 -22.02 -13.30
N CYS A 57 11.46 -21.90 -13.17
CA CYS A 57 10.83 -20.70 -12.66
C CYS A 57 11.10 -20.47 -11.16
N ALA A 58 11.21 -21.55 -10.36
CA ALA A 58 11.59 -21.46 -8.96
C ALA A 58 13.06 -21.02 -8.83
N HIS A 59 13.95 -21.53 -9.68
CA HIS A 59 15.35 -21.10 -9.72
C HIS A 59 15.51 -19.61 -10.05
N VAL A 60 14.63 -19.03 -10.88
CA VAL A 60 14.64 -17.59 -11.13
C VAL A 60 14.03 -16.81 -9.96
N VAL A 61 12.89 -17.26 -9.43
CA VAL A 61 12.15 -16.48 -8.43
C VAL A 61 12.92 -16.34 -7.12
N VAL A 62 13.73 -17.33 -6.71
CA VAL A 62 14.46 -17.26 -5.42
C VAL A 62 15.40 -16.06 -5.35
N ASP A 63 16.13 -15.79 -6.43
CA ASP A 63 17.09 -14.69 -6.52
C ASP A 63 16.40 -13.39 -6.91
N TRP A 64 15.52 -13.45 -7.91
CA TRP A 64 14.77 -12.28 -8.39
C TRP A 64 13.95 -11.65 -7.26
N PHE A 65 13.27 -12.47 -6.46
CA PHE A 65 12.44 -11.99 -5.35
C PHE A 65 13.28 -11.32 -4.26
N ALA A 66 14.44 -11.90 -3.92
CA ALA A 66 15.34 -11.33 -2.92
C ALA A 66 15.84 -9.94 -3.34
N GLU A 67 16.23 -9.78 -4.59
CA GLU A 67 16.66 -8.48 -5.14
C GLU A 67 15.51 -7.49 -5.27
N PHE A 68 14.34 -7.93 -5.75
CA PHE A 68 13.14 -7.08 -5.83
C PHE A 68 12.71 -6.57 -4.44
N ALA A 69 12.81 -7.40 -3.40
CA ALA A 69 12.36 -7.06 -2.06
C ALA A 69 13.25 -5.99 -1.39
N LYS A 70 14.54 -5.88 -1.73
CA LYS A 70 15.47 -4.91 -1.11
C LYS A 70 15.02 -3.45 -1.25
N PRO A 71 14.83 -2.89 -2.45
CA PRO A 71 14.36 -1.51 -2.61
C PRO A 71 12.89 -1.35 -2.21
N THR A 72 12.07 -2.37 -2.48
CA THR A 72 10.62 -2.33 -2.20
C THR A 72 10.32 -2.18 -0.71
N LYS A 73 11.14 -2.77 0.17
CA LYS A 73 11.01 -2.60 1.63
C LYS A 73 11.07 -1.13 2.04
N TRP A 74 11.94 -0.32 1.44
CA TRP A 74 12.04 1.10 1.76
C TRP A 74 10.80 1.88 1.34
N VAL A 75 10.26 1.59 0.16
CA VAL A 75 8.99 2.18 -0.30
C VAL A 75 7.87 1.92 0.72
N ILE A 76 7.78 0.70 1.25
CA ILE A 76 6.79 0.30 2.25
C ILE A 76 7.04 0.98 3.60
N ILE A 77 8.27 0.91 4.11
CA ILE A 77 8.66 1.47 5.42
C ILE A 77 8.46 2.99 5.47
N LEU A 78 8.58 3.69 4.34
CA LEU A 78 8.36 5.13 4.29
C LEU A 78 6.90 5.48 4.00
N SER A 79 6.27 4.86 3.00
CA SER A 79 4.96 5.29 2.53
C SER A 79 3.84 5.16 3.57
N TYR A 80 3.74 4.04 4.27
CA TYR A 80 2.65 3.84 5.24
C TYR A 80 2.75 4.73 6.48
N PRO A 81 3.92 4.90 7.12
CA PRO A 81 4.08 5.86 8.20
C PRO A 81 3.88 7.30 7.74
N PHE A 82 4.36 7.69 6.56
CA PHE A 82 4.11 9.05 6.04
C PHE A 82 2.63 9.28 5.76
N ALA A 83 1.92 8.31 5.17
CA ALA A 83 0.47 8.40 4.98
C ALA A 83 -0.26 8.60 6.32
N LEU A 84 0.09 7.84 7.36
CA LEU A 84 -0.45 8.01 8.71
C LEU A 84 -0.18 9.41 9.26
N ILE A 85 1.10 9.82 9.30
CA ILE A 85 1.53 11.08 9.91
C ILE A 85 0.84 12.25 9.23
N ILE A 86 0.86 12.30 7.89
CA ILE A 86 0.26 13.39 7.13
C ILE A 86 -1.26 13.38 7.28
N ALA A 87 -1.90 12.21 7.27
CA ALA A 87 -3.33 12.10 7.52
C ALA A 87 -3.69 12.62 8.91
N PHE A 88 -2.91 12.32 9.95
CA PHE A 88 -3.15 12.81 11.30
C PHE A 88 -2.91 14.30 11.44
N ILE A 89 -1.92 14.86 10.73
CA ILE A 89 -1.74 16.31 10.62
C ILE A 89 -2.99 16.96 10.01
N ASN A 90 -3.58 16.37 8.96
CA ASN A 90 -4.81 16.87 8.35
C ASN A 90 -6.07 16.62 9.20
N ALA A 91 -6.08 15.58 10.04
CA ALA A 91 -7.21 15.25 10.89
C ALA A 91 -7.21 16.06 12.20
N PHE A 92 -6.06 16.34 12.79
CA PHE A 92 -5.94 16.86 14.16
C PHE A 92 -5.08 18.12 14.27
N GLY A 93 -4.26 18.43 13.28
CA GLY A 93 -3.39 19.60 13.27
C GLY A 93 -4.06 20.87 12.72
N ALA A 94 -3.28 21.96 12.68
CA ALA A 94 -3.69 23.22 12.07
C ALA A 94 -4.19 23.09 10.62
N PRO A 95 -3.61 22.22 9.76
CA PRO A 95 -4.14 21.99 8.41
C PRO A 95 -5.53 21.37 8.39
N GLY A 96 -6.00 20.77 9.49
CA GLY A 96 -7.37 20.29 9.66
C GLY A 96 -8.34 21.30 10.24
N ALA A 97 -7.87 22.48 10.65
CA ALA A 97 -8.73 23.54 11.17
C ALA A 97 -9.72 23.99 10.08
N GLY A 98 -11.00 24.06 10.44
CA GLY A 98 -12.09 24.43 9.52
C GLY A 98 -12.58 23.31 8.58
N LEU A 99 -11.95 22.13 8.58
CA LEU A 99 -12.49 20.97 7.84
C LEU A 99 -13.77 20.43 8.50
N HIS A 100 -14.66 19.88 7.67
CA HIS A 100 -15.83 19.16 8.16
C HIS A 100 -15.40 17.98 9.05
N PRO A 101 -16.08 17.72 10.19
CA PRO A 101 -15.76 16.61 11.07
C PRO A 101 -15.65 15.26 10.35
N GLN A 102 -16.52 15.02 9.37
CA GLN A 102 -16.48 13.84 8.51
C GLN A 102 -15.18 13.75 7.68
N THR A 103 -14.70 14.85 7.09
CA THR A 103 -13.42 14.88 6.37
C THR A 103 -12.27 14.51 7.29
N LYS A 104 -12.27 15.04 8.52
CA LYS A 104 -11.27 14.71 9.54
C LYS A 104 -11.33 13.23 9.93
N ALA A 105 -12.54 12.69 10.07
CA ALA A 105 -12.75 11.27 10.35
C ALA A 105 -12.22 10.38 9.22
N PHE A 106 -12.43 10.77 7.96
CA PHE A 106 -11.87 10.05 6.80
C PHE A 106 -10.34 10.06 6.81
N TYR A 107 -9.70 11.20 7.08
CA TYR A 107 -8.24 11.22 7.25
C TYR A 107 -7.77 10.31 8.38
N ALA A 108 -8.39 10.39 9.56
CA ALA A 108 -8.02 9.57 10.70
C ALA A 108 -8.16 8.07 10.40
N ALA A 109 -9.31 7.65 9.85
CA ALA A 109 -9.58 6.27 9.48
C ALA A 109 -8.61 5.76 8.40
N GLY A 110 -8.37 6.55 7.35
CA GLY A 110 -7.41 6.21 6.30
C GLY A 110 -5.99 6.08 6.84
N GLY A 111 -5.58 6.95 7.77
CA GLY A 111 -4.28 6.88 8.44
C GLY A 111 -4.12 5.60 9.27
N VAL A 112 -5.12 5.26 10.08
CA VAL A 112 -5.13 4.01 10.87
C VAL A 112 -5.09 2.79 9.96
N LEU A 113 -5.94 2.72 8.93
CA LEU A 113 -5.91 1.63 7.95
C LEU A 113 -4.57 1.53 7.23
N SER A 114 -3.92 2.65 6.94
CA SER A 114 -2.59 2.66 6.32
C SER A 114 -1.54 2.00 7.21
N ILE A 115 -1.50 2.30 8.51
CA ILE A 115 -0.50 1.66 9.40
C ILE A 115 -0.81 0.20 9.71
N LEU A 116 -2.09 -0.19 9.69
CA LEU A 116 -2.50 -1.60 9.82
C LEU A 116 -1.94 -2.49 8.70
N HIS A 117 -1.39 -1.94 7.61
CA HIS A 117 -0.55 -2.67 6.67
C HIS A 117 0.52 -3.54 7.36
N PHE A 118 1.16 -3.02 8.41
CA PHE A 118 2.26 -3.70 9.11
C PHE A 118 1.80 -4.93 9.90
N TYR A 119 0.51 -5.09 10.20
CA TYR A 119 -0.03 -6.33 10.78
C TYR A 119 0.30 -7.56 9.91
N PHE A 120 0.31 -7.39 8.59
CA PHE A 120 0.64 -8.44 7.62
C PHE A 120 2.15 -8.58 7.40
N GLY A 121 2.97 -7.74 8.03
CA GLY A 121 4.43 -7.68 7.84
C GLY A 121 5.13 -8.96 8.27
N THR A 122 4.78 -9.51 9.44
CA THR A 122 5.38 -10.75 9.96
C THR A 122 5.14 -11.92 9.01
N TYR A 123 3.90 -12.11 8.56
CA TYR A 123 3.56 -13.16 7.58
C TYR A 123 4.26 -12.93 6.25
N SER A 124 4.36 -11.69 5.79
CA SER A 124 5.10 -11.35 4.57
C SER A 124 6.57 -11.76 4.68
N MET A 125 7.24 -11.45 5.80
CA MET A 125 8.65 -11.81 6.00
C MET A 125 8.85 -13.33 6.10
N MET A 126 7.93 -14.04 6.76
CA MET A 126 7.93 -15.50 6.77
C MET A 126 7.87 -16.07 5.35
N TRP A 127 6.94 -15.58 4.52
CA TRP A 127 6.82 -16.03 3.13
C TRP A 127 8.03 -15.66 2.29
N ASN A 128 8.58 -14.45 2.46
CA ASN A 128 9.81 -14.01 1.78
C ASN A 128 10.96 -15.00 2.04
N ALA A 129 11.16 -15.39 3.31
CA ALA A 129 12.21 -16.34 3.68
C ALA A 129 12.01 -17.71 3.01
N ARG A 130 10.75 -18.17 2.90
CA ARG A 130 10.42 -19.44 2.25
C ARG A 130 10.56 -19.38 0.73
N ILE A 131 10.19 -18.28 0.09
CA ILE A 131 10.37 -18.04 -1.35
C ILE A 131 11.85 -18.03 -1.70
N SER A 132 12.67 -17.34 -0.91
CA SER A 132 14.11 -17.20 -1.15
C SER A 132 14.96 -18.37 -0.62
N ASN A 133 14.34 -19.44 -0.11
CA ASN A 133 15.07 -20.60 0.36
C ASN A 133 15.68 -21.36 -0.85
N LYS A 134 17.00 -21.55 -0.82
CA LYS A 134 17.78 -22.23 -1.86
C LYS A 134 17.96 -23.73 -1.60
N GLU A 135 17.48 -24.23 -0.47
CA GLU A 135 17.49 -25.64 -0.13
C GLU A 135 16.32 -26.35 -0.82
N HIS A 136 16.61 -27.29 -1.72
CA HIS A 136 15.60 -28.04 -2.50
C HIS A 136 14.63 -27.13 -3.27
N ILE A 137 15.19 -26.29 -4.16
CA ILE A 137 14.42 -25.36 -4.99
C ILE A 137 13.36 -26.11 -5.81
N GLY A 138 12.13 -25.61 -5.80
CA GLY A 138 11.03 -26.15 -6.60
C GLY A 138 9.66 -25.91 -5.97
N THR A 139 8.89 -26.99 -5.78
CA THR A 139 7.51 -26.96 -5.29
C THR A 139 7.31 -26.11 -4.03
N LYS A 140 8.22 -26.21 -3.05
CA LYS A 140 8.14 -25.43 -1.80
C LYS A 140 8.21 -23.92 -2.04
N ASN A 141 9.00 -23.45 -3.00
CA ASN A 141 9.10 -22.03 -3.36
C ASN A 141 7.80 -21.56 -4.03
N TYR A 142 7.20 -22.39 -4.90
CA TYR A 142 5.91 -22.07 -5.52
C TYR A 142 4.77 -21.97 -4.48
N ASP A 143 4.73 -22.89 -3.51
CA ASP A 143 3.73 -22.84 -2.44
C ASP A 143 3.92 -21.65 -1.53
N ALA A 144 5.18 -21.29 -1.23
CA ALA A 144 5.49 -20.07 -0.51
C ALA A 144 5.04 -18.83 -1.28
N LEU A 145 5.21 -18.81 -2.61
CA LEU A 145 4.75 -17.72 -3.48
C LEU A 145 3.22 -17.62 -3.49
N ARG A 146 2.50 -18.75 -3.53
CA ARG A 146 1.02 -18.78 -3.38
C ARG A 146 0.59 -18.21 -2.03
N GLY A 147 1.25 -18.62 -0.95
CA GLY A 147 0.99 -18.11 0.40
C GLY A 147 1.22 -16.60 0.50
N TRP A 148 2.31 -16.11 -0.08
CA TRP A 148 2.62 -14.68 -0.17
C TRP A 148 1.53 -13.92 -0.93
N LEU A 149 1.11 -14.42 -2.10
CA LEU A 149 0.07 -13.80 -2.93
C LEU A 149 -1.28 -13.74 -2.21
N GLY A 150 -1.63 -14.78 -1.45
CA GLY A 150 -2.83 -14.78 -0.60
C GLY A 150 -2.76 -13.72 0.50
N ASN A 151 -1.61 -13.62 1.17
CA ASN A 151 -1.36 -12.60 2.20
C ASN A 151 -1.40 -11.17 1.61
N ASN A 152 -0.76 -10.96 0.45
CA ASN A 152 -0.73 -9.68 -0.25
C ASN A 152 -2.13 -9.25 -0.69
N PHE A 153 -2.90 -10.15 -1.30
CA PHE A 153 -4.26 -9.88 -1.74
C PHE A 153 -5.20 -9.57 -0.57
N THR A 154 -5.12 -10.36 0.51
CA THR A 154 -5.92 -10.11 1.73
C THR A 154 -5.62 -8.75 2.33
N ARG A 155 -4.33 -8.39 2.46
CA ARG A 155 -3.90 -7.08 2.92
C ARG A 155 -4.40 -5.97 2.00
N MET A 156 -4.32 -6.16 0.68
CA MET A 156 -4.80 -5.17 -0.27
C MET A 156 -6.29 -4.86 -0.04
N LEU A 157 -7.12 -5.89 0.08
CA LEU A 157 -8.56 -5.73 0.22
C LEU A 157 -9.02 -5.25 1.60
N THR A 158 -8.31 -5.63 2.67
CA THR A 158 -8.74 -5.34 4.03
C THR A 158 -8.18 -4.04 4.59
N VAL A 159 -7.03 -3.58 4.10
CA VAL A 159 -6.40 -2.36 4.62
C VAL A 159 -6.03 -1.35 3.53
N ASN A 160 -5.41 -1.77 2.41
CA ASN A 160 -4.93 -0.80 1.41
C ASN A 160 -6.06 -0.12 0.63
N VAL A 161 -6.99 -0.90 0.07
CA VAL A 161 -8.14 -0.38 -0.66
C VAL A 161 -9.05 0.43 0.27
N PRO A 162 -9.41 -0.03 1.48
CA PRO A 162 -10.18 0.78 2.42
C PRO A 162 -9.48 2.10 2.80
N ALA A 163 -8.16 2.08 3.08
CA ALA A 163 -7.41 3.30 3.35
C ALA A 163 -7.48 4.29 2.19
N TRP A 164 -7.27 3.79 0.96
CA TRP A 164 -7.35 4.58 -0.25
C TRP A 164 -8.74 5.20 -0.44
N VAL A 165 -9.81 4.41 -0.25
CA VAL A 165 -11.20 4.91 -0.32
C VAL A 165 -11.44 6.01 0.71
N MET A 166 -10.96 5.86 1.95
CA MET A 166 -11.08 6.91 2.96
C MET A 166 -10.38 8.20 2.53
N PHE A 167 -9.19 8.12 1.93
CA PHE A 167 -8.51 9.30 1.42
C PHE A 167 -9.19 9.90 0.18
N VAL A 168 -9.78 9.10 -0.70
CA VAL A 168 -10.63 9.60 -1.81
C VAL A 168 -11.81 10.39 -1.24
N CYS A 169 -12.51 9.84 -0.24
CA CYS A 169 -13.62 10.52 0.42
C CYS A 169 -13.17 11.82 1.11
N ALA A 170 -12.04 11.79 1.82
CA ALA A 170 -11.47 13.00 2.42
C ALA A 170 -11.22 14.07 1.34
N THR A 171 -10.58 13.71 0.23
CA THR A 171 -10.29 14.61 -0.88
C THR A 171 -11.55 15.16 -1.55
N ALA A 172 -12.52 14.29 -1.86
CA ALA A 172 -13.78 14.69 -2.48
C ALA A 172 -14.57 15.68 -1.62
N THR A 173 -14.48 15.60 -0.29
CA THR A 173 -15.21 16.51 0.60
C THR A 173 -14.62 17.92 0.74
N PHE A 174 -13.36 18.16 0.34
CA PHE A 174 -12.77 19.51 0.39
C PHE A 174 -12.50 20.14 -0.98
N LEU A 175 -12.48 19.35 -2.06
CA LEU A 175 -12.48 19.85 -3.44
C LEU A 175 -13.90 20.30 -3.82
N LYS A 176 -14.10 21.61 -3.96
CA LYS A 176 -15.26 22.14 -4.71
C LYS A 176 -14.82 22.22 -6.18
N ILE A 177 -15.47 21.45 -7.04
CA ILE A 177 -15.37 21.60 -8.51
C ILE A 177 -16.37 22.67 -8.93
#